data_AF-A0A920QD96-F1
#
_entry.id   AF-A0A920QD96-F1
#
_cell.length_a   1.000
_cell.length_b   1.000
_cell.length_c   1.000
_cell.angle_alpha   90.00
_cell.angle_beta   90.00
_cell.angle_gamma   90.00
#
_symmetry.space_group_name_H-M   'P 1'
#
loop_
_entity.id
_entity.type
_entity.pdbx_description
1 polymer ?
#
loop_
_entity_poly.entity_id
_entity_poly.type
_entity_poly.pdbx_seq_one_letter_code
_entity_poly.pdbx_strand_id
1 'polypeptide(L)'
;MTCLHFARSEAMVEYLILKGANVNAVAQDKTTPLHYASNRAIGSLFIKNKGNLTAKDSDGGTPLHWAASSRADFAEVLVMAGAPINIRDVSGSTPLDYANAEVKNFLLMKGAKLGSELVSLEYNFTKRELMIYGVAGATYEIQYSPDLRKWYILTSITMEDATAAYVDKTLPILAKRFYRLKFSN
;
A
#
# COMPACT_ATOMS: atom_id res chain seq x y z
N MET A 1 -4.92 12.29 19.68
CA MET A 1 -4.28 11.05 20.20
C MET A 1 -4.97 10.64 21.49
N THR A 2 -5.03 9.34 21.78
CA THR A 2 -5.59 8.77 23.03
C THR A 2 -4.48 8.16 23.90
N CYS A 3 -4.78 7.79 25.15
CA CYS A 3 -3.83 7.10 26.03
C CYS A 3 -3.20 5.85 25.36
N LEU A 4 -3.94 5.14 24.51
CA LEU A 4 -3.42 3.99 23.78
C LEU A 4 -2.31 4.34 22.77
N HIS A 5 -2.30 5.55 22.21
CA HIS A 5 -1.22 5.99 21.30
C HIS A 5 0.13 6.11 22.02
N PHE A 6 0.08 6.38 23.33
CA PHE A 6 1.27 6.57 24.16
C PHE A 6 1.60 5.35 25.03
N ALA A 7 0.86 4.25 24.91
CA ALA A 7 1.07 3.07 25.74
C ALA A 7 2.40 2.40 25.40
N ARG A 8 3.29 2.25 26.40
CA ARG A 8 4.64 1.68 26.25
C ARG A 8 4.86 0.37 27.02
N SER A 9 3.82 -0.17 27.65
CA SER A 9 3.87 -1.48 28.32
C SER A 9 2.60 -2.30 28.02
N GLU A 10 2.76 -3.61 28.01
CA GLU A 10 1.66 -4.58 27.80
C GLU A 10 0.55 -4.39 28.84
N ALA A 11 0.92 -4.28 30.12
CA ALA A 11 -0.04 -4.07 31.21
C ALA A 11 -0.88 -2.80 31.03
N MET A 12 -0.28 -1.70 30.53
CA MET A 12 -1.01 -0.46 30.24
C MET A 12 -1.99 -0.65 29.08
N VAL A 13 -1.55 -1.31 28.01
CA VAL A 13 -2.39 -1.61 26.84
C VAL A 13 -3.58 -2.47 27.25
N GLU A 14 -3.33 -3.57 27.96
CA GLU A 14 -4.38 -4.49 28.44
C GLU A 14 -5.36 -3.78 29.36
N TYR A 15 -4.86 -3.00 30.32
CA TYR A 15 -5.72 -2.24 31.24
C TYR A 15 -6.60 -1.24 30.50
N LEU A 16 -6.04 -0.46 29.56
CA LEU A 16 -6.81 0.53 28.80
C LEU A 16 -7.88 -0.14 27.92
N ILE A 17 -7.54 -1.24 27.25
CA ILE A 17 -8.51 -2.02 26.45
C ILE A 17 -9.61 -2.59 27.34
N LEU A 18 -9.26 -3.14 28.51
CA LEU A 18 -10.22 -3.65 29.50
C LEU A 18 -11.18 -2.55 29.98
N LYS A 19 -10.72 -1.30 30.07
CA LYS A 19 -11.55 -0.13 30.41
C LYS A 19 -12.35 0.42 29.22
N GLY A 20 -12.36 -0.28 28.08
CA GLY A 20 -13.15 0.09 26.91
C GLY A 20 -12.48 1.09 25.98
N ALA A 21 -11.15 1.29 26.09
CA ALA A 21 -10.44 2.14 25.14
C ALA A 21 -10.51 1.57 23.72
N ASN A 22 -10.86 2.40 22.74
CA ASN A 22 -10.93 2.01 21.34
C ASN A 22 -9.52 1.78 20.78
N VAL A 23 -9.18 0.52 20.48
CA VAL A 23 -7.89 0.12 19.86
C VAL A 23 -7.65 0.75 18.49
N ASN A 24 -8.72 1.15 17.80
CA ASN A 24 -8.71 1.80 16.50
C ASN A 24 -9.01 3.30 16.60
N ALA A 25 -8.83 3.91 17.78
CA ALA A 25 -8.97 5.35 17.93
C ALA A 25 -8.03 6.07 16.95
N VAL A 26 -8.55 7.11 16.29
CA VAL A 26 -7.82 7.85 15.28
C VAL A 26 -7.35 9.18 15.86
N ALA A 27 -6.07 9.51 15.67
CA ALA A 27 -5.50 10.82 16.04
C ALA A 27 -5.69 11.87 14.93
N GLN A 28 -5.18 13.09 15.15
CA GLN A 28 -5.36 14.20 14.21
C GLN A 28 -4.65 13.97 12.87
N ASP A 29 -3.49 13.31 12.90
CA ASP A 29 -2.71 12.85 11.75
C ASP A 29 -3.23 11.52 11.17
N LYS A 30 -4.45 11.12 11.52
CA LYS A 30 -5.10 9.86 11.13
C LYS A 30 -4.39 8.58 11.59
N THR A 31 -3.35 8.68 12.41
CA THR A 31 -2.70 7.50 12.99
C THR A 31 -3.63 6.79 13.97
N THR A 32 -3.33 5.51 14.20
CA THR A 32 -3.98 4.64 15.20
C THR A 32 -2.93 4.15 16.20
N PRO A 33 -3.32 3.63 17.38
CA PRO A 33 -2.39 3.04 18.34
C PRO A 33 -1.43 2.00 17.71
N LEU A 34 -1.89 1.26 16.72
CA LEU A 34 -1.09 0.25 16.03
C LEU A 34 0.11 0.87 15.26
N HIS A 35 0.01 2.10 14.76
CA HIS A 35 1.14 2.81 14.14
C HIS A 35 2.30 3.00 15.14
N TYR A 36 1.95 3.27 16.41
CA TYR A 36 2.90 3.59 17.49
C TYR A 36 3.37 2.38 18.32
N ALA A 37 2.94 1.16 18.01
CA ALA A 37 3.28 -0.03 18.79
C ALA A 37 4.81 -0.21 18.91
N SER A 38 5.38 -0.05 20.11
CA SER A 38 6.83 0.08 20.23
C SER A 38 7.62 -1.21 20.00
N ASN A 39 6.97 -2.38 20.06
CA ASN A 39 7.59 -3.69 19.91
C ASN A 39 6.55 -4.74 19.51
N ARG A 40 7.03 -5.95 19.19
CA ARG A 40 6.22 -7.14 18.89
C ARG A 40 5.11 -7.43 19.90
N ALA A 41 5.35 -7.31 21.20
CA ALA A 41 4.38 -7.70 22.22
C ALA A 41 3.16 -6.75 22.26
N ILE A 42 3.43 -5.45 22.31
CA ILE A 42 2.38 -4.41 22.25
C ILE A 42 1.63 -4.48 20.91
N GLY A 43 2.36 -4.65 19.80
CA GLY A 43 1.76 -4.83 18.48
C GLY A 43 0.82 -6.03 18.43
N SER A 44 1.25 -7.17 18.99
CA SER A 44 0.44 -8.40 19.06
C SER A 44 -0.83 -8.20 19.89
N LEU A 45 -0.77 -7.44 20.99
CA LEU A 45 -1.96 -7.12 21.79
C LEU A 45 -2.97 -6.29 20.99
N PHE A 46 -2.52 -5.27 20.28
CA PHE A 46 -3.41 -4.47 19.42
C PHE A 46 -4.03 -5.33 18.32
N ILE A 47 -3.24 -6.18 17.64
CA ILE A 47 -3.72 -7.06 16.58
C ILE A 47 -4.74 -8.07 17.11
N LYS A 48 -4.46 -8.72 18.24
CA LYS A 48 -5.38 -9.66 18.92
C LYS A 48 -6.72 -9.00 19.25
N ASN A 49 -6.70 -7.71 19.56
CA ASN A 49 -7.89 -6.91 19.85
C ASN A 49 -8.50 -6.25 18.59
N LYS A 50 -8.19 -6.75 17.39
CA LYS A 50 -8.73 -6.27 16.10
C LYS A 50 -8.24 -4.87 15.70
N GLY A 51 -6.98 -4.57 15.98
CA GLY A 51 -6.27 -3.41 15.45
C GLY A 51 -6.26 -3.42 13.93
N ASN A 52 -6.58 -2.29 13.31
CA ASN A 52 -6.70 -2.17 11.86
C ASN A 52 -5.32 -2.14 11.18
N LEU A 53 -4.96 -3.24 10.51
CA LEU A 53 -3.69 -3.40 9.78
C LEU A 53 -3.56 -2.51 8.55
N THR A 54 -4.69 -2.03 7.99
CA THR A 54 -4.75 -1.23 6.76
C THR A 54 -5.08 0.23 7.03
N ALA A 55 -5.12 0.65 8.30
CA ALA A 55 -5.29 2.05 8.66
C ALA A 55 -4.21 2.90 7.99
N LYS A 56 -4.60 4.06 7.46
CA LYS A 56 -3.71 5.01 6.82
C LYS A 56 -3.60 6.29 7.63
N ASP A 57 -2.38 6.75 7.86
CA ASP A 57 -2.09 8.08 8.40
C ASP A 57 -2.39 9.19 7.36
N SER A 58 -2.03 10.43 7.68
CA SER A 58 -2.21 11.59 6.79
C SER A 58 -1.46 11.49 5.47
N ASP A 59 -0.32 10.78 5.47
CA ASP A 59 0.54 10.60 4.30
C ASP A 59 0.22 9.30 3.55
N GLY A 60 -0.82 8.57 3.98
CA GLY A 60 -1.25 7.31 3.39
C GLY A 60 -0.45 6.09 3.85
N GLY A 61 0.49 6.28 4.77
CA GLY A 61 1.31 5.24 5.37
C GLY A 61 0.48 4.34 6.29
N THR A 62 0.78 3.05 6.28
CA THR A 62 0.14 2.04 7.14
C THR A 62 1.02 1.69 8.34
N PRO A 63 0.52 0.96 9.35
CA PRO A 63 1.38 0.46 10.44
C PRO A 63 2.62 -0.31 9.94
N LEU A 64 2.50 -1.01 8.81
CA LEU A 64 3.63 -1.72 8.21
C LEU A 64 4.67 -0.77 7.60
N HIS A 65 4.28 0.38 7.02
CA HIS A 65 5.23 1.40 6.59
C HIS A 65 6.08 1.90 7.77
N TRP A 66 5.42 2.22 8.89
CA TRP A 66 6.10 2.68 10.09
C TRP A 66 6.95 1.61 10.77
N ALA A 67 6.57 0.34 10.67
CA ALA A 67 7.35 -0.74 11.26
C ALA A 67 8.58 -1.09 10.42
N ALA A 68 8.46 -1.01 9.09
CA ALA A 68 9.52 -1.41 8.17
C ALA A 68 10.82 -0.60 8.34
N SER A 69 10.72 0.67 8.73
CA SER A 69 11.90 1.53 8.90
C SER A 69 12.74 1.20 10.15
N SER A 70 12.12 0.70 11.23
CA SER A 70 12.78 0.71 12.55
C SER A 70 12.40 -0.40 13.53
N ARG A 71 11.42 -1.26 13.21
CA ARG A 71 10.89 -2.28 14.13
C ARG A 71 10.70 -3.61 13.39
N ALA A 72 11.80 -4.33 13.15
CA ALA A 72 11.79 -5.54 12.34
C ALA A 72 10.90 -6.64 12.94
N ASP A 73 11.04 -6.86 14.25
CA ASP A 73 10.22 -7.79 15.03
C ASP A 73 8.71 -7.53 14.89
N PHE A 74 8.31 -6.26 14.88
CA PHE A 74 6.91 -5.86 14.73
C PHE A 74 6.44 -5.90 13.27
N ALA A 75 7.31 -5.55 12.31
CA ALA A 75 7.02 -5.68 10.89
C ALA A 75 6.70 -7.14 10.51
N GLU A 76 7.48 -8.09 11.02
CA GLU A 76 7.20 -9.52 10.82
C GLU A 76 5.83 -9.93 11.36
N VAL A 77 5.47 -9.46 12.56
CA VAL A 77 4.16 -9.75 13.18
C VAL A 77 3.02 -9.21 12.33
N LEU A 78 3.13 -7.99 11.82
CA LEU A 78 2.12 -7.39 10.94
C LEU A 78 1.93 -8.23 9.67
N VAL A 79 3.03 -8.65 9.02
CA VAL A 79 2.96 -9.48 7.82
C VAL A 79 2.36 -10.86 8.13
N MET A 80 2.76 -11.49 9.23
CA MET A 80 2.18 -12.78 9.66
C MET A 80 0.71 -12.67 10.03
N ALA A 81 0.26 -11.51 10.51
CA ALA A 81 -1.14 -11.20 10.80
C ALA A 81 -1.97 -10.88 9.55
N GLY A 82 -1.37 -10.87 8.35
CA GLY A 82 -2.06 -10.61 7.08
C GLY A 82 -2.12 -9.13 6.69
N ALA A 83 -1.24 -8.29 7.21
CA ALA A 83 -1.12 -6.91 6.74
C ALA A 83 -0.72 -6.90 5.25
N PRO A 84 -1.44 -6.15 4.38
CA PRO A 84 -1.08 -6.09 2.97
C PRO A 84 0.28 -5.44 2.76
N ILE A 85 1.20 -6.17 2.12
CA ILE A 85 2.63 -5.82 2.02
C ILE A 85 2.96 -4.79 0.93
N ASN A 86 2.02 -4.52 0.02
CA ASN A 86 2.21 -3.70 -1.18
C ASN A 86 1.27 -2.48 -1.24
N ILE A 87 0.74 -2.04 -0.10
CA ILE A 87 -0.05 -0.79 -0.06
C ILE A 87 0.89 0.37 -0.37
N ARG A 88 0.43 1.28 -1.24
CA ARG A 88 1.12 2.55 -1.51
C ARG A 88 0.59 3.66 -0.61
N ASP A 89 1.52 4.46 -0.11
CA ASP A 89 1.25 5.74 0.52
C ASP A 89 0.89 6.82 -0.54
N VAL A 90 0.78 8.08 -0.14
CA VAL A 90 0.49 9.20 -1.06
C VAL A 90 1.66 9.50 -2.00
N SER A 91 2.90 9.21 -1.59
CA SER A 91 4.09 9.39 -2.44
C SER A 91 4.28 8.24 -3.45
N GLY A 92 3.48 7.19 -3.33
CA GLY A 92 3.54 6.01 -4.17
C GLY A 92 4.50 4.94 -3.65
N SER A 93 5.11 5.15 -2.48
CA SER A 93 6.01 4.24 -1.81
C SER A 93 5.28 3.13 -1.07
N THR A 94 5.88 1.94 -1.03
CA THR A 94 5.41 0.76 -0.28
C THR A 94 6.20 0.59 1.00
N PRO A 95 5.78 -0.29 1.93
CA PRO A 95 6.59 -0.59 3.11
C PRO A 95 8.01 -1.07 2.78
N LEU A 96 8.23 -1.67 1.60
CA LEU A 96 9.56 -2.08 1.17
C LEU A 96 10.48 -0.87 0.88
N ASP A 97 9.93 0.24 0.38
CA ASP A 97 10.72 1.47 0.12
C ASP A 97 11.22 2.11 1.43
N TYR A 98 10.46 1.95 2.53
CA TYR A 98 10.85 2.41 3.87
C TYR A 98 11.72 1.41 4.63
N ALA A 99 11.90 0.19 4.11
CA ALA A 99 12.49 -0.90 4.86
C ALA A 99 13.99 -0.70 5.12
N ASN A 100 14.40 -0.89 6.37
CA ASN A 100 15.82 -1.03 6.70
C ASN A 100 16.37 -2.38 6.19
N ALA A 101 17.68 -2.58 6.28
CA ALA A 101 18.34 -3.78 5.72
C ALA A 101 17.80 -5.10 6.27
N GLU A 102 17.39 -5.14 7.54
CA GLU A 102 16.85 -6.33 8.20
C GLU A 102 15.46 -6.67 7.65
N VAL A 103 14.53 -5.70 7.64
CA VAL A 103 13.15 -5.91 7.18
C VAL A 103 13.08 -6.12 5.66
N LYS A 104 13.98 -5.47 4.91
CA LYS A 104 13.97 -5.52 3.44
C LYS A 104 14.03 -6.95 2.91
N ASN A 105 14.95 -7.77 3.43
CA ASN A 105 15.11 -9.16 2.99
C ASN A 105 13.85 -9.99 3.30
N PHE A 106 13.28 -9.81 4.50
CA PHE A 106 12.07 -10.50 4.89
C PHE A 106 10.88 -10.12 3.99
N LEU A 107 10.67 -8.83 3.73
CA LEU A 107 9.60 -8.35 2.85
C LEU A 107 9.77 -8.87 1.41
N LEU A 108 10.99 -8.86 0.87
CA LEU A 108 11.28 -9.43 -0.45
C LEU A 108 10.94 -10.93 -0.51
N MET A 109 11.33 -11.70 0.51
CA MET A 109 10.98 -13.13 0.60
C MET A 109 9.46 -13.37 0.67
N LYS A 110 8.69 -12.40 1.17
CA LYS A 110 7.22 -12.44 1.20
C LYS A 110 6.57 -11.91 -0.08
N GLY A 111 7.35 -11.52 -1.08
CA GLY A 111 6.86 -11.00 -2.36
C GLY A 111 6.46 -9.52 -2.32
N ALA A 112 7.01 -8.75 -1.38
CA ALA A 112 6.88 -7.31 -1.40
C ALA A 112 7.60 -6.74 -2.61
N LYS A 113 7.05 -5.66 -3.17
CA LYS A 113 7.57 -4.95 -4.33
C LYS A 113 7.82 -3.50 -3.96
N LEU A 114 8.80 -2.89 -4.60
CA LEU A 114 9.05 -1.46 -4.46
C LEU A 114 7.86 -0.69 -5.05
N GLY A 115 7.61 0.52 -4.56
CA GLY A 115 6.58 1.39 -5.12
C GLY A 115 6.81 1.67 -6.60
N SER A 116 8.08 1.78 -7.02
CA SER A 116 8.46 1.91 -8.42
C SER A 116 8.04 0.69 -9.26
N GLU A 117 8.18 -0.53 -8.73
CA GLU A 117 7.83 -1.79 -9.40
C GLU A 117 6.31 -2.00 -9.49
N LEU A 118 5.53 -1.31 -8.64
CA LEU A 118 4.08 -1.39 -8.64
C LEU A 118 3.48 -0.38 -9.61
N VAL A 119 2.93 -0.92 -10.68
CA VAL A 119 2.37 -0.11 -11.75
C VAL A 119 0.93 0.21 -11.42
N SER A 120 0.57 1.49 -11.49
CA SER A 120 -0.82 1.93 -11.42
C SER A 120 -1.28 2.50 -12.76
N LEU A 121 -2.54 2.26 -13.06
CA LEU A 121 -3.23 2.80 -14.22
C LEU A 121 -4.45 3.57 -13.72
N GLU A 122 -4.48 4.86 -13.97
CA GLU A 122 -5.60 5.74 -13.63
C GLU A 122 -6.18 6.32 -14.91
N TYR A 123 -7.50 6.48 -14.97
CA TYR A 123 -8.15 7.12 -16.12
C TYR A 123 -8.50 8.57 -15.77
N ASN A 124 -7.94 9.51 -16.51
CA ASN A 124 -8.27 10.92 -16.40
C ASN A 124 -9.49 11.23 -17.29
N PHE A 125 -10.66 11.40 -16.67
CA PHE A 125 -11.91 11.67 -17.38
C PHE A 125 -11.92 12.99 -18.15
N THR A 126 -11.24 14.02 -17.65
CA THR A 126 -11.21 15.36 -18.26
C THR A 126 -10.41 15.35 -19.56
N LYS A 127 -9.24 14.70 -19.55
CA LYS A 127 -8.34 14.63 -20.70
C LYS A 127 -8.54 13.38 -21.57
N ARG A 128 -9.35 12.42 -21.10
CA ARG A 128 -9.59 11.11 -21.73
C ARG A 128 -8.31 10.31 -21.99
N GLU A 129 -7.40 10.36 -21.03
CA GLU A 129 -6.10 9.69 -21.08
C GLU A 129 -5.95 8.69 -19.94
N LEU A 130 -5.22 7.61 -20.20
CA LEU A 130 -4.71 6.68 -19.22
C LEU A 130 -3.40 7.23 -18.68
N MET A 131 -3.40 7.60 -17.40
CA MET A 131 -2.21 7.93 -16.64
C MET A 131 -1.60 6.62 -16.13
N ILE A 132 -0.43 6.31 -16.67
CA ILE A 132 0.36 5.15 -16.31
C ILE A 132 1.45 5.63 -15.37
N TYR A 133 1.55 4.99 -14.21
CA TYR A 133 2.65 5.19 -13.28
C TYR A 133 3.39 3.87 -13.18
N GLY A 134 4.67 3.86 -13.49
CA GLY A 134 5.47 2.63 -13.59
C GLY A 134 6.96 2.89 -13.48
N VAL A 135 7.76 1.87 -13.77
CA VAL A 135 9.22 1.95 -13.72
C VAL A 135 9.74 2.62 -14.99
N ALA A 136 10.54 3.68 -14.86
CA ALA A 136 11.27 4.27 -15.99
C ALA A 136 12.20 3.22 -16.63
N GLY A 137 12.18 3.13 -17.96
CA GLY A 137 12.88 2.13 -18.76
C GLY A 137 12.14 0.80 -18.93
N ALA A 138 11.06 0.54 -18.18
CA ALA A 138 10.25 -0.66 -18.36
C ALA A 138 9.24 -0.52 -19.50
N THR A 139 8.91 -1.66 -20.13
CA THR A 139 7.89 -1.73 -21.17
C THR A 139 6.62 -2.39 -20.65
N TYR A 140 5.48 -1.72 -20.88
CA TYR A 140 4.16 -2.18 -20.48
C TYR A 140 3.27 -2.36 -21.71
N GLU A 141 2.65 -3.53 -21.82
CA GLU A 141 1.54 -3.74 -22.75
C GLU A 141 0.27 -3.13 -22.16
N ILE A 142 -0.29 -2.13 -22.84
CA ILE A 142 -1.62 -1.61 -22.54
C ILE A 142 -2.63 -2.56 -23.18
N GLN A 143 -3.41 -3.23 -22.34
CA GLN A 143 -4.46 -4.14 -22.77
C GLN A 143 -5.82 -3.57 -22.45
N TYR A 144 -6.79 -3.83 -23.32
CA TYR A 144 -8.19 -3.48 -23.09
C TYR A 144 -9.11 -4.69 -23.20
N SER A 145 -10.26 -4.57 -22.55
CA SER A 145 -11.35 -5.52 -22.67
C SER A 145 -12.70 -4.78 -22.67
N PRO A 146 -13.61 -5.07 -23.60
CA PRO A 146 -14.97 -4.53 -23.55
C PRO A 146 -15.86 -5.24 -22.51
N ASP A 147 -15.54 -6.48 -22.14
CA ASP A 147 -16.42 -7.37 -21.38
C ASP A 147 -15.75 -8.10 -20.20
N LEU A 148 -14.48 -7.80 -19.93
CA LEU A 148 -13.60 -8.47 -18.94
C LEU A 148 -13.31 -9.96 -19.21
N ARG A 149 -13.81 -10.54 -20.31
CA ARG A 149 -13.62 -11.96 -20.66
C ARG A 149 -12.44 -12.15 -21.61
N LYS A 150 -12.31 -11.25 -22.60
CA LYS A 150 -11.20 -11.28 -23.57
C LYS A 150 -10.41 -9.98 -23.52
N TRP A 151 -9.09 -10.12 -23.54
CA TRP A 151 -8.16 -9.00 -23.47
C TRP A 151 -7.39 -8.89 -24.77
N TYR A 152 -7.32 -7.67 -25.28
CA TYR A 152 -6.66 -7.31 -26.53
C TYR A 152 -5.55 -6.30 -26.24
N ILE A 153 -4.42 -6.44 -26.93
CA ILE A 153 -3.30 -5.50 -26.79
C ILE A 153 -3.61 -4.27 -27.64
N LEU A 154 -3.58 -3.07 -27.04
CA LEU A 154 -3.65 -1.79 -27.77
C LEU A 154 -2.29 -1.41 -28.32
N THR A 155 -1.30 -1.38 -27.43
CA THR A 155 0.06 -0.97 -27.74
C THR A 155 1.00 -1.39 -26.60
N SER A 156 2.30 -1.22 -26.83
CA SER A 156 3.32 -1.31 -25.79
C SER A 156 3.94 0.08 -25.59
N ILE A 157 4.07 0.50 -24.34
CA ILE A 157 4.71 1.76 -23.98
C ILE A 157 5.97 1.47 -23.17
N THR A 158 7.10 1.97 -23.64
CA THR A 158 8.32 2.03 -22.85
C THR A 158 8.31 3.35 -22.09
N MET A 159 8.37 3.26 -20.76
CA MET A 159 8.31 4.44 -19.91
C MET A 159 9.62 5.21 -20.00
N GLU A 160 9.61 6.46 -20.46
CA GLU A 160 10.79 7.34 -20.39
C GLU A 160 11.01 7.85 -18.95
N ASP A 161 9.91 8.21 -18.27
CA ASP A 161 9.88 8.67 -16.88
C ASP A 161 8.96 7.78 -16.03
N ALA A 162 8.86 8.05 -14.72
CA ALA A 162 7.96 7.32 -13.81
C ALA A 162 6.46 7.46 -14.17
N THR A 163 6.12 8.42 -15.03
CA THR A 163 4.75 8.70 -15.47
C THR A 163 4.66 8.80 -16.98
N ALA A 164 3.63 8.20 -17.57
CA ALA A 164 3.31 8.36 -18.98
C ALA A 164 1.80 8.53 -19.17
N ALA A 165 1.41 9.38 -20.12
CA ALA A 165 0.02 9.56 -20.51
C ALA A 165 -0.23 8.87 -21.85
N TYR A 166 -1.30 8.07 -21.93
CA TYR A 166 -1.71 7.41 -23.16
C TYR A 166 -3.17 7.71 -23.50
N VAL A 167 -3.43 8.16 -24.72
CA VAL A 167 -4.79 8.40 -25.22
C VAL A 167 -5.21 7.24 -26.12
N ASP A 168 -6.27 6.52 -25.74
CA ASP A 168 -6.87 5.49 -26.58
C ASP A 168 -7.67 6.12 -27.73
N LYS A 169 -6.98 6.36 -28.85
CA LYS A 169 -7.58 6.90 -30.08
C LYS A 169 -8.53 5.92 -30.77
N THR A 170 -8.55 4.65 -30.34
CA THR A 170 -9.38 3.61 -30.94
C THR A 170 -10.71 3.43 -30.21
N LEU A 171 -10.94 4.17 -29.13
CA LEU A 171 -12.16 4.12 -28.34
C LEU A 171 -13.30 4.88 -29.06
N PRO A 172 -14.40 4.19 -29.45
CA PRO A 172 -15.60 4.88 -29.93
C PRO A 172 -16.21 5.74 -28.81
N ILE A 173 -16.82 6.88 -29.17
CA ILE A 173 -17.31 7.92 -28.25
C ILE A 173 -18.27 7.40 -27.15
N LEU A 174 -18.94 6.26 -27.38
CA LEU A 174 -19.92 5.66 -26.47
C LEU A 174 -19.51 4.31 -25.87
N ALA A 175 -18.31 3.80 -26.19
CA ALA A 175 -17.89 2.49 -25.72
C ALA A 175 -17.29 2.56 -24.31
N LYS A 176 -17.66 1.62 -23.44
CA LYS A 176 -16.94 1.37 -22.19
C LYS A 176 -15.85 0.34 -22.46
N ARG A 177 -14.64 0.62 -22.00
CA ARG A 177 -13.51 -0.33 -22.00
C ARG A 177 -12.93 -0.41 -20.61
N PHE A 178 -12.52 -1.61 -20.24
CA PHE A 178 -11.65 -1.86 -19.11
C PHE A 178 -10.23 -1.91 -19.60
N TYR A 179 -9.31 -1.34 -18.83
CA TYR A 179 -7.90 -1.31 -19.16
C TYR A 179 -7.08 -2.01 -18.09
N ARG A 180 -5.99 -2.65 -18.49
CA ARG A 180 -4.97 -3.16 -17.58
C ARG A 180 -3.61 -3.04 -18.23
N LEU A 181 -2.58 -3.04 -17.39
CA LEU A 181 -1.20 -3.11 -17.84
C LEU A 181 -0.69 -4.52 -17.61
N LYS A 182 0.05 -5.03 -18.59
CA LYS A 182 0.84 -6.25 -18.45
C LYS A 182 2.30 -5.88 -18.63
N PHE A 183 3.11 -6.22 -17.64
CA PHE A 183 4.56 -6.05 -17.74
C PHE A 183 5.11 -6.96 -18.84
N SER A 184 5.86 -6.39 -19.78
CA SER A 184 6.52 -7.12 -20.86
C SER A 184 8.02 -6.99 -20.67
N ASN A 185 8.66 -8.08 -20.24
CA ASN A 185 10.12 -8.23 -20.24
C ASN A 185 10.61 -8.61 -21.64
#